data_AF-A0A9X0HPA5-F1
#
_entry.id   AF-A0A9X0HPA5-F1
#
_cell.length_a   1.000
_cell.length_b   1.000
_cell.length_c   1.000
_cell.angle_alpha   90.00
_cell.angle_beta   90.00
_cell.angle_gamma   90.00
#
_symmetry.space_group_name_H-M   'P 1'
#
loop_
_entity.id
_entity.type
_entity.pdbx_description
1 polymer ?
#
loop_
_entity_poly.entity_id
_entity_poly.type
_entity_poly.pdbx_seq_one_letter_code
_entity_poly.pdbx_strand_id
1 'polypeptide(L)'
;MTNNEQLNDNILHLPVADEAQPQHDEAWRKSIPAQVFLNYFFALSYHIREADDATGGLQHLPFFRAHQAELTDADRAQVEKYLHSCWSTEYALRATADLGDEDYLRNALHWTFPQAYHAVMAGLQAFLHTAGVRTNNPSLIRREVGRLVVRNAYPRPVSFYAAGSYGDFSIHRLPLAGYKAGLQIASKAIDAQAQIGQFLRTTRKQKAVAVRQQVQGNPTTAIRSQKTGQPLEKWNAQHWQQITWRLGYTTIFDLLGRLRISQTSREIERYVESDIDFGLFHHSLLDIVSYLNGVHETYVAKALGVERYRELVANLPKHLQHGFVEERLRTRIEPNFTETDPQMGIAA
;
A
#
# COMPACT_ATOMS: atom_id res chain seq x y z
N MET A 1 74.05 -4.94 -39.29
CA MET A 1 73.84 -6.02 -38.30
C MET A 1 74.40 -5.52 -36.97
N THR A 2 73.73 -5.89 -35.86
CA THR A 2 73.90 -5.51 -34.43
C THR A 2 73.40 -4.10 -34.05
N ASN A 3 72.20 -3.92 -33.49
CA ASN A 3 71.67 -4.30 -32.15
C ASN A 3 72.57 -3.88 -30.98
N ASN A 4 72.16 -2.84 -30.25
CA ASN A 4 71.82 -2.93 -28.82
C ASN A 4 71.26 -1.58 -28.31
N GLU A 5 69.93 -1.51 -28.17
CA GLU A 5 69.23 -0.47 -27.42
C GLU A 5 68.79 -1.03 -26.06
N GLN A 6 69.06 -0.21 -25.04
CA GLN A 6 68.16 0.12 -23.92
C GLN A 6 67.74 -0.99 -22.95
N LEU A 7 68.44 -1.00 -21.81
CA LEU A 7 67.87 -1.31 -20.50
C LEU A 7 67.44 0.02 -19.85
N ASN A 8 66.16 0.20 -19.55
CA ASN A 8 65.68 0.46 -18.19
C ASN A 8 64.16 0.67 -18.12
N ASP A 9 63.60 0.04 -17.08
CA ASP A 9 62.40 0.39 -16.33
C ASP A 9 61.04 0.40 -17.03
N ASN A 10 60.37 -0.75 -16.96
CA ASN A 10 58.91 -0.78 -16.83
C ASN A 10 58.52 -1.84 -15.79
N ILE A 11 58.47 -1.40 -14.52
CA ILE A 11 57.85 -2.16 -13.44
C ILE A 11 56.34 -2.17 -13.71
N LEU A 12 55.82 -3.33 -14.11
CA LEU A 12 54.40 -3.63 -14.17
C LEU A 12 53.77 -3.47 -12.78
N HIS A 13 53.09 -2.34 -12.56
CA HIS A 13 52.11 -2.22 -11.49
C HIS A 13 50.94 -3.17 -11.79
N LEU A 14 50.90 -4.31 -11.10
CA LEU A 14 49.68 -5.11 -10.98
C LEU A 14 48.64 -4.27 -10.20
N PRO A 15 47.39 -4.16 -10.67
CA PRO A 15 46.36 -3.48 -9.90
C PRO A 15 46.11 -4.28 -8.62
N VAL A 16 46.34 -3.64 -7.47
CA VAL A 16 45.92 -4.13 -6.17
C VAL A 16 44.39 -4.27 -6.24
N ALA A 17 43.88 -5.48 -6.04
CA ALA A 17 42.44 -5.69 -5.91
C ALA A 17 41.96 -4.87 -4.71
N ASP A 18 41.13 -3.87 -4.99
CA ASP A 18 40.62 -2.95 -3.99
C ASP A 18 39.65 -3.73 -3.08
N GLU A 19 40.05 -4.00 -1.83
CA GLU A 19 39.25 -4.74 -0.84
C GLU A 19 37.90 -4.05 -0.55
N ALA A 20 37.75 -2.77 -0.91
CA ALA A 20 36.50 -2.01 -0.83
C ALA A 20 35.45 -2.48 -1.86
N GLN A 21 35.85 -3.01 -3.01
CA GLN A 21 34.97 -3.37 -4.11
C GLN A 21 34.06 -4.58 -3.80
N PRO A 22 34.55 -5.70 -3.24
CA PRO A 22 33.67 -6.82 -2.85
C PRO A 22 32.76 -6.48 -1.66
N GLN A 23 33.18 -5.60 -0.74
CA GLN A 23 32.34 -5.16 0.38
C GLN A 23 31.19 -4.25 -0.07
N HIS A 24 31.47 -3.32 -0.99
CA HIS A 24 30.46 -2.47 -1.62
C HIS A 24 29.43 -3.31 -2.41
N ASP A 25 29.87 -4.33 -3.13
CA ASP A 25 29.00 -5.27 -3.85
C ASP A 25 28.12 -6.13 -2.91
N GLU A 26 28.64 -6.52 -1.74
CA GLU A 26 27.88 -7.29 -0.75
C GLU A 26 26.83 -6.41 -0.04
N ALA A 27 27.19 -5.18 0.32
CA ALA A 27 26.26 -4.20 0.89
C ALA A 27 25.14 -3.85 -0.09
N TRP A 28 25.48 -3.61 -1.36
CA TRP A 28 24.50 -3.37 -2.42
C TRP A 28 23.54 -4.56 -2.60
N ARG A 29 24.04 -5.80 -2.63
CA ARG A 29 23.16 -6.99 -2.73
C ARG A 29 22.21 -7.14 -1.54
N LYS A 30 22.64 -6.71 -0.35
CA LYS A 30 21.81 -6.74 0.87
C LYS A 30 20.71 -5.67 0.87
N SER A 31 20.90 -4.56 0.15
CA SER A 31 19.90 -3.46 0.06
C SER A 31 18.83 -3.67 -1.03
N ILE A 32 19.05 -4.57 -2.00
CA ILE A 32 18.08 -4.84 -3.09
C ILE A 32 16.66 -5.16 -2.56
N PRO A 33 16.44 -6.03 -1.56
CA PRO A 33 15.08 -6.29 -1.05
C PRO A 33 14.41 -5.06 -0.45
N ALA A 34 15.20 -4.17 0.16
CA ALA A 34 14.74 -2.92 0.72
C ALA A 34 14.31 -1.96 -0.39
N GLN A 35 15.19 -1.74 -1.38
CA GLN A 35 14.90 -0.92 -2.56
C GLN A 35 13.66 -1.41 -3.32
N VAL A 36 13.54 -2.73 -3.55
CA VAL A 36 12.36 -3.31 -4.21
C VAL A 36 11.07 -3.05 -3.44
N PHE A 37 11.11 -3.14 -2.10
CA PHE A 37 9.94 -2.85 -1.27
C PHE A 37 9.52 -1.38 -1.38
N LEU A 38 10.48 -0.46 -1.33
CA LEU A 38 10.25 0.98 -1.40
C LEU A 38 9.76 1.40 -2.80
N ASN A 39 10.29 0.78 -3.86
CA ASN A 39 9.81 0.95 -5.23
C ASN A 39 8.33 0.64 -5.40
N TYR A 40 7.76 -0.28 -4.62
CA TYR A 40 6.31 -0.53 -4.67
C TYR A 40 5.50 0.69 -4.25
N PHE A 41 5.99 1.53 -3.33
CA PHE A 41 5.33 2.76 -2.93
C PHE A 41 5.52 3.87 -3.97
N PHE A 42 6.70 4.00 -4.56
CA PHE A 42 6.94 4.93 -5.67
C PHE A 42 6.01 4.64 -6.85
N ALA A 43 5.96 3.38 -7.29
CA ALA A 43 5.09 2.95 -8.37
C ALA A 43 3.61 3.21 -8.07
N LEU A 44 3.20 3.02 -6.82
CA LEU A 44 1.83 3.21 -6.41
C LEU A 44 1.44 4.70 -6.36
N SER A 45 2.27 5.56 -5.77
CA SER A 45 2.06 7.02 -5.82
C SER A 45 2.03 7.51 -7.27
N TYR A 46 2.99 7.09 -8.10
CA TYR A 46 3.00 7.41 -9.53
C TYR A 46 1.71 6.96 -10.22
N HIS A 47 1.28 5.71 -10.01
CA HIS A 47 0.07 5.18 -10.62
C HIS A 47 -1.20 5.94 -10.19
N ILE A 48 -1.27 6.36 -8.93
CA ILE A 48 -2.39 7.15 -8.41
C ILE A 48 -2.41 8.52 -9.09
N ARG A 49 -1.29 9.26 -9.09
CA ARG A 49 -1.20 10.61 -9.65
C ARG A 49 -1.53 10.66 -11.14
N GLU A 50 -1.01 9.71 -11.92
CA GLU A 50 -1.26 9.66 -13.36
C GLU A 50 -2.71 9.26 -13.73
N ALA A 51 -3.44 8.62 -12.81
CA ALA A 51 -4.74 8.04 -13.11
C ALA A 51 -5.93 8.75 -12.43
N ASP A 52 -5.68 9.69 -11.50
CA ASP A 52 -6.73 10.32 -10.69
C ASP A 52 -7.69 11.19 -11.54
N ASP A 53 -7.17 11.85 -12.57
CA ASP A 53 -7.97 12.77 -13.40
C ASP A 53 -8.68 12.10 -14.59
N ALA A 54 -8.27 10.90 -14.98
CA ALA A 54 -8.64 10.34 -16.29
C ALA A 54 -9.99 9.58 -16.33
N THR A 55 -10.65 9.29 -15.18
CA THR A 55 -11.72 8.27 -15.15
C THR A 55 -12.97 8.56 -14.32
N GLY A 56 -13.20 9.81 -13.91
CA GLY A 56 -14.50 10.23 -13.35
C GLY A 56 -14.72 9.86 -11.88
N GLY A 57 -13.74 10.10 -11.00
CA GLY A 57 -13.95 10.22 -9.55
C GLY A 57 -14.80 9.15 -8.82
N LEU A 58 -15.24 9.46 -7.59
CA LEU A 58 -16.07 8.57 -6.79
C LEU A 58 -17.55 8.62 -7.19
N GLN A 59 -18.00 9.79 -7.63
CA GLN A 59 -19.38 10.07 -8.03
C GLN A 59 -19.87 9.23 -9.22
N HIS A 60 -18.97 8.62 -10.00
CA HIS A 60 -19.35 7.70 -11.08
C HIS A 60 -19.37 6.23 -10.67
N LEU A 61 -18.93 5.87 -9.46
CA LEU A 61 -18.97 4.49 -9.00
C LEU A 61 -20.40 4.10 -8.60
N PRO A 62 -20.96 3.00 -9.15
CA PRO A 62 -22.28 2.51 -8.76
C PRO A 62 -22.38 2.23 -7.25
N PHE A 63 -21.30 1.71 -6.66
CA PHE A 63 -21.23 1.48 -5.22
C PHE A 63 -21.38 2.78 -4.43
N PHE A 64 -20.66 3.84 -4.82
CA PHE A 64 -20.76 5.13 -4.15
C PHE A 64 -22.16 5.72 -4.28
N ARG A 65 -22.75 5.71 -5.47
CA ARG A 65 -24.12 6.21 -5.71
C ARG A 65 -25.15 5.49 -4.83
N ALA A 66 -25.08 4.16 -4.78
CA ALA A 66 -25.97 3.32 -3.98
C ALA A 66 -25.65 3.31 -2.48
N HIS A 67 -24.52 3.89 -2.05
CA HIS A 67 -24.17 3.95 -0.63
C HIS A 67 -25.16 4.84 0.11
N GLN A 68 -25.86 4.23 1.06
CA GLN A 68 -26.74 4.85 2.03
C GLN A 68 -26.41 4.26 3.39
N ALA A 69 -26.41 5.10 4.43
CA ALA A 69 -26.06 4.70 5.78
C ALA A 69 -27.13 5.18 6.76
N GLU A 70 -27.59 4.28 7.61
CA GLU A 70 -28.41 4.61 8.78
C GLU A 70 -27.50 4.54 10.00
N LEU A 71 -27.07 5.72 10.47
CA LEU A 71 -26.15 5.84 11.60
C LEU A 71 -26.92 6.19 12.87
N THR A 72 -26.79 5.33 13.87
CA THR A 72 -27.18 5.67 15.25
C THR A 72 -26.25 6.73 15.83
N ASP A 73 -26.64 7.40 16.91
CA ASP A 73 -25.77 8.37 17.59
C ASP A 73 -24.46 7.73 18.08
N ALA A 74 -24.52 6.47 18.51
CA ALA A 74 -23.34 5.69 18.88
C ALA A 74 -22.42 5.44 17.67
N ASP A 75 -22.98 5.14 16.50
CA ASP A 75 -22.20 4.98 15.27
C ASP A 75 -21.53 6.30 14.87
N ARG A 76 -22.26 7.43 14.96
CA ARG A 76 -21.71 8.77 14.66
C ARG A 76 -20.53 9.10 15.57
N ALA A 77 -20.68 8.94 16.87
CA ALA A 77 -19.60 9.18 17.83
C ALA A 77 -18.36 8.31 17.55
N GLN A 78 -18.59 7.05 17.17
CA GLN A 78 -17.49 6.13 16.85
C GLN A 78 -16.80 6.48 15.52
N VAL A 79 -17.55 6.91 14.51
CA VAL A 79 -17.02 7.42 13.24
C VAL A 79 -16.18 8.68 13.47
N GLU A 80 -16.69 9.66 14.23
CA GLU A 80 -15.96 10.89 14.58
C GLU A 80 -14.63 10.57 15.30
N LYS A 81 -14.66 9.62 16.25
CA LYS A 81 -13.44 9.15 16.92
C LYS A 81 -12.41 8.55 15.94
N TYR A 82 -12.86 7.75 14.99
CA TYR A 82 -11.97 7.19 13.97
C TYR A 82 -11.41 8.27 13.03
N LEU A 83 -12.22 9.26 12.64
CA LEU A 83 -11.76 10.39 11.84
C LEU A 83 -10.70 11.22 12.58
N HIS A 84 -10.92 11.55 13.85
CA HIS A 84 -9.89 12.23 14.65
C HIS A 84 -8.59 11.45 14.73
N SER A 85 -8.66 10.13 14.97
CA SER A 85 -7.48 9.27 14.98
C SER A 85 -6.78 9.24 13.62
N CYS A 86 -7.55 9.21 12.52
CA CYS A 86 -7.05 9.26 11.15
C CYS A 86 -6.29 10.57 10.91
N TRP A 87 -6.93 11.71 11.15
CA TRP A 87 -6.36 13.03 10.88
C TRP A 87 -5.15 13.35 11.75
N SER A 88 -5.20 13.05 13.05
CA SER A 88 -4.05 13.29 13.93
C SER A 88 -2.84 12.42 13.57
N THR A 89 -3.07 11.17 13.12
CA THR A 89 -1.97 10.30 12.68
C THR A 89 -1.41 10.75 11.34
N GLU A 90 -2.26 11.17 10.40
CA GLU A 90 -1.81 11.73 9.13
C GLU A 90 -1.06 13.06 9.32
N TYR A 91 -1.49 13.91 10.25
CA TYR A 91 -0.78 15.13 10.61
C TYR A 91 0.65 14.85 11.09
N ALA A 92 0.85 13.85 11.97
CA ALA A 92 2.17 13.46 12.43
C ALA A 92 3.07 12.93 11.28
N LEU A 93 2.47 12.20 10.33
CA LEU A 93 3.17 11.73 9.14
C LEU A 93 3.61 12.90 8.25
N ARG A 94 2.73 13.89 8.03
CA ARG A 94 3.04 15.12 7.27
C ARG A 94 4.15 15.92 7.90
N ALA A 95 4.05 16.19 9.20
CA ALA A 95 5.08 16.91 9.94
C ALA A 95 6.45 16.23 9.82
N THR A 96 6.50 14.90 9.84
CA THR A 96 7.74 14.16 9.64
C THR A 96 8.34 14.38 8.24
N ALA A 97 7.50 14.39 7.19
CA ALA A 97 7.95 14.62 5.83
C ALA A 97 8.46 16.07 5.60
N ASP A 98 7.90 17.05 6.31
CA ASP A 98 8.23 18.47 6.14
C ASP A 98 9.46 18.94 6.95
N LEU A 99 9.81 18.26 8.05
CA LEU A 99 10.78 18.75 9.04
C LEU A 99 12.21 18.20 8.87
N GLY A 100 12.42 17.22 8.00
CA GLY A 100 13.62 16.38 8.02
C GLY A 100 14.70 16.71 7.00
N ASP A 101 15.96 16.67 7.43
CA ASP A 101 17.06 16.33 6.54
C ASP A 101 17.04 14.82 6.19
N GLU A 102 17.90 14.40 5.27
CA GLU A 102 17.90 13.02 4.77
C GLU A 102 18.13 11.98 5.89
N ASP A 103 19.01 12.28 6.85
CA ASP A 103 19.31 11.41 7.99
C ASP A 103 18.13 11.30 8.96
N TYR A 104 17.43 12.40 9.22
CA TYR A 104 16.19 12.37 9.98
C TYR A 104 15.15 11.49 9.28
N LEU A 105 14.92 11.70 7.99
CA LEU A 105 13.92 10.95 7.21
C LEU A 105 14.26 9.45 7.12
N ARG A 106 15.55 9.12 7.00
CA ARG A 106 16.04 7.73 7.05
C ARG A 106 15.66 7.05 8.36
N ASN A 107 15.92 7.70 9.50
CA ASN A 107 15.59 7.15 10.82
C ASN A 107 14.09 7.20 11.12
N ALA A 108 13.35 8.12 10.49
CA ALA A 108 11.93 8.29 10.69
C ALA A 108 11.07 7.10 10.25
N LEU A 109 11.60 6.20 9.40
CA LEU A 109 10.90 4.99 8.98
C LEU A 109 10.36 4.17 10.16
N HIS A 110 11.04 4.19 11.31
CA HIS A 110 10.60 3.52 12.54
C HIS A 110 9.22 3.94 13.02
N TRP A 111 8.80 5.17 12.78
CA TRP A 111 7.47 5.67 13.15
C TRP A 111 6.59 5.99 11.94
N THR A 112 7.13 6.35 10.78
CA THR A 112 6.27 6.66 9.62
C THR A 112 5.59 5.43 9.05
N PHE A 113 6.22 4.25 9.11
CA PHE A 113 5.61 2.98 8.70
C PHE A 113 4.33 2.68 9.49
N PRO A 114 4.35 2.62 10.84
CA PRO A 114 3.13 2.43 11.61
C PRO A 114 2.16 3.61 11.47
N GLN A 115 2.63 4.87 11.42
CA GLN A 115 1.75 6.02 11.25
C GLN A 115 0.95 5.94 9.94
N ALA A 116 1.60 5.65 8.81
CA ALA A 116 0.92 5.53 7.53
C ALA A 116 -0.12 4.39 7.52
N TYR A 117 0.23 3.22 8.10
CA TYR A 117 -0.71 2.13 8.26
C TYR A 117 -1.91 2.52 9.13
N HIS A 118 -1.67 3.12 10.31
CA HIS A 118 -2.71 3.45 11.26
C HIS A 118 -3.60 4.61 10.80
N ALA A 119 -3.05 5.60 10.09
CA ALA A 119 -3.83 6.67 9.47
C ALA A 119 -4.88 6.08 8.51
N VAL A 120 -4.45 5.26 7.55
CA VAL A 120 -5.36 4.63 6.58
C VAL A 120 -6.35 3.67 7.23
N MET A 121 -5.90 2.89 8.22
CA MET A 121 -6.78 1.96 8.92
C MET A 121 -7.86 2.66 9.74
N ALA A 122 -7.55 3.82 10.34
CA ALA A 122 -8.54 4.62 11.06
C ALA A 122 -9.58 5.21 10.10
N GLY A 123 -9.16 5.80 8.99
CA GLY A 123 -10.08 6.27 7.93
C GLY A 123 -10.94 5.14 7.37
N LEU A 124 -10.34 3.99 7.11
CA LEU A 124 -11.04 2.79 6.67
C LEU A 124 -12.07 2.31 7.69
N GLN A 125 -11.75 2.32 8.99
CA GLN A 125 -12.70 1.93 10.04
C GLN A 125 -13.89 2.88 10.09
N ALA A 126 -13.67 4.19 9.95
CA ALA A 126 -14.75 5.16 9.81
C ALA A 126 -15.68 4.80 8.64
N PHE A 127 -15.12 4.53 7.45
CA PHE A 127 -15.90 4.09 6.29
C PHE A 127 -16.62 2.74 6.52
N LEU A 128 -15.95 1.75 7.13
CA LEU A 128 -16.57 0.45 7.39
C LEU A 128 -17.77 0.58 8.34
N HIS A 129 -17.72 1.48 9.32
CA HIS A 129 -18.86 1.78 10.18
C HIS A 129 -20.05 2.32 9.38
N THR A 130 -19.83 3.17 8.38
CA THR A 130 -20.91 3.64 7.50
C THR A 130 -21.46 2.57 6.58
N ALA A 131 -20.66 1.54 6.29
CA ALA A 131 -21.09 0.34 5.57
C ALA A 131 -21.67 -0.76 6.49
N GLY A 132 -21.89 -0.47 7.78
CA GLY A 132 -22.47 -1.41 8.75
C GLY A 132 -21.51 -2.45 9.33
N VAL A 133 -20.20 -2.36 9.04
CA VAL A 133 -19.16 -3.27 9.52
C VAL A 133 -18.50 -2.70 10.78
N ARG A 134 -18.77 -3.33 11.94
CA ARG A 134 -18.35 -2.85 13.28
C ARG A 134 -17.31 -3.74 13.96
N THR A 135 -16.40 -4.34 13.19
CA THR A 135 -15.37 -5.25 13.73
C THR A 135 -14.00 -4.60 13.76
N ASN A 136 -13.27 -4.83 14.85
CA ASN A 136 -11.86 -4.46 15.00
C ASN A 136 -10.90 -5.61 14.63
N ASN A 137 -11.41 -6.78 14.22
CA ASN A 137 -10.57 -7.94 13.90
C ASN A 137 -9.82 -7.70 12.57
N PRO A 138 -8.48 -7.63 12.56
CA PRO A 138 -7.70 -7.29 11.37
C PRO A 138 -7.91 -8.24 10.19
N SER A 139 -8.17 -9.53 10.47
CA SER A 139 -8.40 -10.54 9.43
C SER A 139 -9.77 -10.36 8.77
N LEU A 140 -10.79 -10.03 9.55
CA LEU A 140 -12.12 -9.73 9.02
C LEU A 140 -12.11 -8.42 8.23
N ILE A 141 -11.51 -7.36 8.78
CA ILE A 141 -11.38 -6.06 8.10
C ILE A 141 -10.70 -6.23 6.74
N ARG A 142 -9.58 -6.96 6.68
CA ARG A 142 -8.86 -7.23 5.43
C ARG A 142 -9.74 -7.96 4.41
N ARG A 143 -10.55 -8.91 4.87
CA ARG A 143 -11.49 -9.63 4.00
C ARG A 143 -12.57 -8.69 3.46
N GLU A 144 -13.15 -7.85 4.32
CA GLU A 144 -14.16 -6.86 3.91
C GLU A 144 -13.63 -5.87 2.89
N VAL A 145 -12.45 -5.31 3.14
CA VAL A 145 -11.77 -4.43 2.20
C VAL A 145 -11.55 -5.10 0.85
N GLY A 146 -11.08 -6.35 0.85
CA GLY A 146 -10.93 -7.12 -0.39
C GLY A 146 -12.24 -7.21 -1.17
N ARG A 147 -13.37 -7.43 -0.48
CA ARG A 147 -14.70 -7.45 -1.10
C ARG A 147 -15.11 -6.09 -1.65
N LEU A 148 -14.84 -5.01 -0.92
CA LEU A 148 -15.13 -3.64 -1.36
C LEU A 148 -14.36 -3.26 -2.62
N VAL A 149 -13.06 -3.59 -2.68
CA VAL A 149 -12.23 -3.40 -3.89
C VAL A 149 -12.84 -4.14 -5.08
N VAL A 150 -13.17 -5.42 -4.92
CA VAL A 150 -13.77 -6.22 -6.01
C VAL A 150 -15.15 -5.69 -6.42
N ARG A 151 -15.93 -5.15 -5.49
CA ARG A 151 -17.25 -4.55 -5.74
C ARG A 151 -17.23 -3.12 -6.31
N ASN A 152 -16.06 -2.63 -6.75
CA ASN A 152 -15.91 -1.27 -7.30
C ASN A 152 -16.31 -0.17 -6.29
N ALA A 153 -16.07 -0.39 -4.99
CA ALA A 153 -16.19 0.66 -3.99
C ALA A 153 -15.03 1.66 -4.02
N TYR A 154 -13.93 1.31 -4.70
CA TYR A 154 -12.73 2.13 -4.78
C TYR A 154 -12.52 2.63 -6.21
N PRO A 155 -12.00 3.87 -6.40
CA PRO A 155 -11.64 4.40 -7.70
C PRO A 155 -10.64 3.52 -8.44
N ARG A 156 -10.63 3.61 -9.77
CA ARG A 156 -9.79 2.78 -10.64
C ARG A 156 -8.33 2.69 -10.18
N PRO A 157 -7.62 3.79 -9.82
CA PRO A 157 -6.20 3.75 -9.47
C PRO A 157 -5.87 2.87 -8.28
N VAL A 158 -6.83 2.56 -7.41
CA VAL A 158 -6.64 1.70 -6.23
C VAL A 158 -7.62 0.52 -6.18
N SER A 159 -8.29 0.24 -7.32
CA SER A 159 -9.29 -0.85 -7.45
C SER A 159 -8.71 -2.19 -7.92
N PHE A 160 -7.40 -2.26 -8.14
CA PHE A 160 -6.70 -3.48 -8.57
C PHE A 160 -6.57 -4.51 -7.44
N TYR A 161 -6.48 -5.78 -7.80
CA TYR A 161 -6.31 -6.86 -6.83
C TYR A 161 -5.73 -8.12 -7.46
N ALA A 162 -5.20 -9.02 -6.63
CA ALA A 162 -4.81 -10.36 -7.02
C ALA A 162 -5.64 -11.46 -6.36
N ALA A 163 -5.91 -12.51 -7.14
CA ALA A 163 -6.65 -13.70 -6.76
C ALA A 163 -5.94 -14.96 -7.31
N GLY A 164 -6.58 -16.13 -7.20
CA GLY A 164 -6.04 -17.40 -7.73
C GLY A 164 -5.27 -18.24 -6.72
N SER A 165 -4.86 -19.44 -7.15
CA SER A 165 -4.20 -20.44 -6.29
C SER A 165 -2.69 -20.24 -6.25
N TYR A 166 -2.02 -20.90 -5.31
CA TYR A 166 -0.56 -20.80 -5.17
C TYR A 166 0.14 -21.29 -6.45
N GLY A 167 0.99 -20.43 -7.02
CA GLY A 167 1.67 -20.70 -8.29
C GLY A 167 0.92 -20.23 -9.53
N ASP A 168 -0.36 -19.88 -9.39
CA ASP A 168 -1.22 -19.38 -10.49
C ASP A 168 -2.07 -18.20 -10.00
N PHE A 169 -1.40 -17.05 -9.84
CA PHE A 169 -2.04 -15.82 -9.39
C PHE A 169 -2.47 -14.96 -10.57
N SER A 170 -3.74 -14.60 -10.59
CA SER A 170 -4.32 -13.63 -11.53
C SER A 170 -4.28 -12.22 -10.94
N ILE A 171 -3.94 -11.24 -11.76
CA ILE A 171 -4.02 -9.81 -11.41
C ILE A 171 -5.16 -9.19 -12.19
N HIS A 172 -6.01 -8.45 -11.51
CA HIS A 172 -7.21 -7.83 -12.07
C HIS A 172 -7.10 -6.30 -12.03
N ARG A 173 -7.64 -5.65 -13.07
CA ARG A 173 -7.72 -4.20 -13.24
C ARG A 173 -6.37 -3.47 -13.28
N LEU A 174 -5.33 -4.19 -13.70
CA LEU A 174 -3.97 -3.68 -13.87
C LEU A 174 -3.34 -4.31 -15.12
N PRO A 175 -3.67 -3.80 -16.33
CA PRO A 175 -3.39 -4.49 -17.60
C PRO A 175 -1.89 -4.72 -17.87
N LEU A 176 -1.02 -3.84 -17.38
CA LEU A 176 0.43 -3.92 -17.59
C LEU A 176 1.16 -4.66 -16.45
N ALA A 177 0.42 -5.34 -15.56
CA ALA A 177 1.00 -6.07 -14.43
C ALA A 177 1.68 -7.40 -14.79
N GLY A 178 1.60 -7.81 -16.07
CA GLY A 178 2.28 -8.99 -16.60
C GLY A 178 3.74 -8.74 -16.99
N TYR A 179 4.16 -7.48 -17.12
CA TYR A 179 5.52 -7.12 -17.50
C TYR A 179 6.51 -7.36 -16.36
N LYS A 180 7.79 -7.54 -16.72
CA LYS A 180 8.86 -7.76 -15.76
C LYS A 180 9.19 -6.45 -15.03
N ALA A 181 9.03 -6.45 -13.71
CA ALA A 181 9.40 -5.32 -12.86
C ALA A 181 10.94 -5.13 -12.84
N GLY A 182 11.39 -3.89 -13.05
CA GLY A 182 12.78 -3.48 -12.88
C GLY A 182 13.08 -2.99 -11.46
N LEU A 183 14.37 -2.81 -11.17
CA LEU A 183 14.87 -2.23 -9.90
C LEU A 183 14.84 -0.68 -9.89
N GLN A 184 14.64 -0.06 -11.04
CA GLN A 184 14.59 1.40 -11.17
C GLN A 184 13.27 1.95 -10.66
N ILE A 185 13.27 3.20 -10.19
CA ILE A 185 12.05 3.92 -9.82
C ILE A 185 11.16 4.04 -11.07
N ALA A 186 9.86 3.81 -10.91
CA ALA A 186 8.92 3.88 -12.02
C ALA A 186 8.83 5.32 -12.58
N SER A 187 9.06 5.46 -13.88
CA SER A 187 8.93 6.73 -14.61
C SER A 187 7.84 6.71 -15.67
N LYS A 188 7.25 5.53 -15.93
CA LYS A 188 6.21 5.29 -16.92
C LYS A 188 5.16 4.33 -16.37
N ALA A 189 3.94 4.39 -16.93
CA ALA A 189 2.83 3.54 -16.52
C ALA A 189 3.13 2.03 -16.56
N ILE A 190 3.93 1.57 -17.53
CA ILE A 190 4.31 0.16 -17.65
C ILE A 190 5.18 -0.29 -16.46
N ASP A 191 6.14 0.52 -16.06
CA ASP A 191 7.04 0.22 -14.94
C ASP A 191 6.28 0.20 -13.61
N ALA A 192 5.42 1.21 -13.41
CA ALA A 192 4.59 1.32 -12.23
C ALA A 192 3.66 0.11 -12.07
N GLN A 193 2.92 -0.25 -13.12
CA GLN A 193 2.01 -1.39 -13.07
C GLN A 193 2.74 -2.73 -12.96
N ALA A 194 3.92 -2.89 -13.58
CA ALA A 194 4.75 -4.08 -13.42
C ALA A 194 5.22 -4.24 -11.96
N GLN A 195 5.66 -3.16 -11.31
CA GLN A 195 6.08 -3.15 -9.90
C GLN A 195 4.90 -3.44 -8.97
N ILE A 196 3.75 -2.80 -9.16
CA ILE A 196 2.51 -3.09 -8.41
C ILE A 196 2.12 -4.57 -8.63
N GLY A 197 2.25 -5.09 -9.84
CA GLY A 197 1.96 -6.48 -10.15
C GLY A 197 2.87 -7.47 -9.42
N GLN A 198 4.18 -7.18 -9.38
CA GLN A 198 5.14 -7.96 -8.60
C GLN A 198 4.81 -7.90 -7.11
N PHE A 199 4.47 -6.73 -6.58
CA PHE A 199 4.01 -6.57 -5.20
C PHE A 199 2.81 -7.49 -4.90
N LEU A 200 1.78 -7.49 -5.74
CA LEU A 200 0.58 -8.30 -5.51
C LEU A 200 0.90 -9.80 -5.48
N ARG A 201 1.73 -10.28 -6.42
CA ARG A 201 2.13 -11.70 -6.50
C ARG A 201 2.97 -12.12 -5.30
N THR A 202 3.98 -11.33 -4.96
CA THR A 202 4.89 -11.63 -3.84
C THR A 202 4.15 -11.62 -2.50
N THR A 203 3.28 -10.64 -2.30
CA THR A 203 2.46 -10.53 -1.08
C THR A 203 1.46 -11.68 -0.99
N ARG A 204 0.81 -12.07 -2.09
CA ARG A 204 -0.08 -13.24 -2.11
C ARG A 204 0.67 -14.54 -1.82
N LYS A 205 1.89 -14.69 -2.35
CA LYS A 205 2.78 -15.83 -2.05
C LYS A 205 3.10 -15.91 -0.56
N GLN A 206 3.50 -14.79 0.05
CA GLN A 206 3.78 -14.70 1.49
C GLN A 206 2.56 -15.07 2.33
N LYS A 207 1.37 -14.54 1.99
CA LYS A 207 0.11 -14.90 2.67
C LYS A 207 -0.18 -16.41 2.59
N ALA A 208 -0.01 -17.01 1.42
CA ALA A 208 -0.22 -18.45 1.25
C ALA A 208 0.74 -19.28 2.11
N VAL A 209 2.03 -18.91 2.15
CA VAL A 209 3.04 -19.59 2.98
C VAL A 209 2.72 -19.43 4.48
N ALA A 210 2.32 -18.24 4.92
CA ALA A 210 1.92 -18.01 6.30
C ALA A 210 0.70 -18.85 6.70
N VAL A 211 -0.33 -18.93 5.85
CA VAL A 211 -1.48 -19.79 6.11
C VAL A 211 -1.08 -21.27 6.13
N ARG A 212 -0.19 -21.71 5.24
CA ARG A 212 0.35 -23.07 5.28
C ARG A 212 1.02 -23.37 6.62
N GLN A 213 1.85 -22.46 7.12
CA GLN A 213 2.52 -22.62 8.42
C GLN A 213 1.49 -22.70 9.56
N GLN A 214 0.47 -21.85 9.55
CA GLN A 214 -0.62 -21.91 10.55
C GLN A 214 -1.38 -23.24 10.51
N VAL A 215 -1.73 -23.72 9.31
CA VAL A 215 -2.46 -24.98 9.12
C VAL A 215 -1.64 -26.18 9.57
N GLN A 216 -0.34 -26.20 9.24
CA GLN A 216 0.56 -27.31 9.61
C GLN A 216 0.99 -27.25 11.07
N GLY A 217 1.05 -26.06 11.68
CA GLY A 217 1.37 -25.88 13.10
C GLY A 217 0.23 -26.29 14.05
N ASN A 218 -1.00 -26.42 13.55
CA ASN A 218 -2.12 -26.91 14.35
C ASN A 218 -2.35 -28.42 14.09
N PRO A 219 -2.21 -29.29 15.13
CA PRO A 219 -2.38 -30.73 14.99
C PRO A 219 -3.72 -31.18 14.39
N THR A 220 -4.80 -30.41 14.60
CA THR A 220 -6.16 -30.75 14.15
C THR A 220 -6.40 -30.37 12.69
N THR A 221 -5.70 -29.38 12.16
CA THR A 221 -5.86 -28.91 10.77
C THR A 221 -4.73 -29.34 9.86
N ALA A 222 -3.63 -29.88 10.41
CA ALA A 222 -2.48 -30.31 9.64
C ALA A 222 -2.89 -31.33 8.57
N ILE A 223 -2.52 -31.05 7.32
CA ILE A 223 -2.69 -31.98 6.21
C ILE A 223 -1.63 -33.07 6.36
N ARG A 224 -2.06 -34.32 6.48
CA ARG A 224 -1.21 -35.47 6.80
C ARG A 224 -1.11 -36.46 5.63
N SER A 225 -0.01 -37.20 5.61
CA SER A 225 0.17 -38.33 4.70
C SER A 225 -0.79 -39.46 5.07
N GLN A 226 -1.53 -39.97 4.09
CA GLN A 226 -2.37 -41.17 4.29
C GLN A 226 -1.56 -42.42 4.64
N LYS A 227 -0.27 -42.47 4.25
CA LYS A 227 0.61 -43.61 4.51
C LYS A 227 1.23 -43.60 5.90
N THR A 228 1.65 -42.42 6.38
CA THR A 228 2.45 -42.30 7.62
C THR A 228 1.73 -41.58 8.75
N GLY A 229 0.58 -40.95 8.50
CA GLY A 229 -0.14 -40.12 9.47
C GLY A 229 0.59 -38.83 9.88
N GLN A 230 1.80 -38.59 9.36
CA GLN A 230 2.60 -37.42 9.70
C GLN A 230 2.21 -36.18 8.87
N PRO A 231 2.39 -34.96 9.41
CA PRO A 231 2.18 -33.73 8.65
C PRO A 231 3.02 -33.66 7.37
N LEU A 232 2.45 -33.12 6.29
CA LEU A 232 3.11 -33.08 4.99
C LEU A 232 4.16 -31.96 4.88
N GLU A 233 5.41 -32.35 4.60
CA GLU A 233 6.51 -31.42 4.31
C GLU A 233 6.45 -30.81 2.91
N LYS A 234 5.93 -31.55 1.91
CA LYS A 234 5.80 -31.08 0.53
C LYS A 234 4.33 -31.06 0.11
N TRP A 235 3.91 -29.95 -0.47
CA TRP A 235 2.52 -29.73 -0.88
C TRP A 235 2.41 -29.73 -2.41
N ASN A 236 1.47 -30.49 -2.94
CA ASN A 236 1.10 -30.47 -4.36
C ASN A 236 0.04 -29.37 -4.61
N ALA A 237 -0.38 -29.21 -5.86
CA ALA A 237 -1.37 -28.21 -6.25
C ALA A 237 -2.71 -28.35 -5.50
N GLN A 238 -3.16 -29.58 -5.24
CA GLN A 238 -4.40 -29.85 -4.51
C GLN A 238 -4.32 -29.40 -3.05
N HIS A 239 -3.21 -29.68 -2.35
CA HIS A 239 -3.01 -29.21 -0.97
C HIS A 239 -2.99 -27.68 -0.89
N TRP A 240 -2.37 -27.01 -1.85
CA TRP A 240 -2.39 -25.55 -1.93
C TRP A 240 -3.80 -25.02 -2.19
N GLN A 241 -4.56 -25.64 -3.10
CA GLN A 241 -5.93 -25.25 -3.40
C GLN A 241 -6.85 -25.30 -2.16
N GLN A 242 -6.63 -26.26 -1.25
CA GLN A 242 -7.40 -26.38 0.00
C GLN A 242 -7.28 -25.17 0.95
N ILE A 243 -6.19 -24.39 0.86
CA ILE A 243 -5.98 -23.22 1.73
C ILE A 243 -6.07 -21.90 0.98
N THR A 244 -5.79 -21.87 -0.33
CA THR A 244 -5.66 -20.61 -1.09
C THR A 244 -7.01 -19.92 -1.30
N TRP A 245 -8.11 -20.67 -1.31
CA TRP A 245 -9.47 -20.10 -1.34
C TRP A 245 -9.77 -19.22 -0.12
N ARG A 246 -9.13 -19.50 1.04
CA ARG A 246 -9.33 -18.74 2.29
C ARG A 246 -8.53 -17.43 2.33
N LEU A 247 -7.60 -17.22 1.40
CA LEU A 247 -6.72 -16.03 1.40
C LEU A 247 -7.46 -14.73 1.11
N GLY A 248 -8.67 -14.82 0.53
CA GLY A 248 -9.39 -13.68 0.00
C GLY A 248 -8.61 -13.00 -1.13
N TYR A 249 -8.85 -11.71 -1.30
CA TYR A 249 -8.18 -10.87 -2.29
C TYR A 249 -6.91 -10.26 -1.69
N THR A 250 -5.88 -10.06 -2.53
CA THR A 250 -4.70 -9.26 -2.19
C THR A 250 -4.85 -7.89 -2.84
N THR A 251 -4.77 -6.81 -2.06
CA THR A 251 -5.05 -5.44 -2.50
C THR A 251 -3.96 -4.47 -2.03
N ILE A 252 -4.08 -3.19 -2.37
CA ILE A 252 -3.25 -2.10 -1.82
C ILE A 252 -3.17 -2.11 -0.28
N PHE A 253 -4.23 -2.50 0.41
CA PHE A 253 -4.24 -2.57 1.88
C PHE A 253 -3.34 -3.68 2.42
N ASP A 254 -3.05 -4.71 1.63
CA ASP A 254 -2.02 -5.69 1.99
C ASP A 254 -0.60 -5.11 1.86
N LEU A 255 -0.36 -4.12 0.97
CA LEU A 255 0.91 -3.38 0.91
C LEU A 255 1.11 -2.57 2.18
N LEU A 256 0.11 -1.78 2.56
CA LEU A 256 0.13 -1.02 3.82
C LEU A 256 0.30 -1.94 5.02
N GLY A 257 -0.35 -3.11 5.00
CA GLY A 257 -0.18 -4.13 6.03
C GLY A 257 1.25 -4.66 6.17
N ARG A 258 2.10 -4.55 5.13
CA ARG A 258 3.52 -4.91 5.21
C ARG A 258 4.34 -3.90 6.01
N LEU A 259 4.00 -2.60 5.97
CA LEU A 259 4.66 -1.57 6.80
C LEU A 259 4.59 -1.93 8.29
N ARG A 260 3.42 -2.39 8.75
CA ARG A 260 3.20 -2.85 10.13
C ARG A 260 4.05 -4.07 10.48
N ILE A 261 4.21 -5.02 9.56
CA ILE A 261 5.01 -6.24 9.80
C ILE A 261 6.49 -5.88 9.91
N SER A 262 6.94 -5.01 9.01
CA SER A 262 8.33 -4.55 8.97
C SER A 262 8.77 -3.84 10.26
N GLN A 263 7.85 -3.18 10.98
CA GLN A 263 8.11 -2.57 12.29
C GLN A 263 8.59 -3.59 13.35
N THR A 264 8.10 -4.83 13.32
CA THR A 264 8.40 -5.85 14.34
C THR A 264 9.60 -6.73 14.00
N SER A 265 10.29 -6.41 12.91
CA SER A 265 11.32 -7.26 12.33
C SER A 265 12.62 -6.48 12.13
N ARG A 266 13.75 -7.18 12.13
CA ARG A 266 15.06 -6.65 11.67
C ARG A 266 15.06 -6.18 10.19
N GLU A 267 13.91 -6.21 9.50
CA GLU A 267 13.78 -5.64 8.17
C GLU A 267 13.92 -4.12 8.18
N ILE A 268 13.56 -3.45 9.27
CA ILE A 268 13.63 -1.99 9.32
C ILE A 268 15.06 -1.46 9.23
N GLU A 269 16.01 -2.14 9.87
CA GLU A 269 17.44 -1.86 9.79
C GLU A 269 17.92 -1.93 8.32
N ARG A 270 17.41 -2.91 7.55
CA ARG A 270 17.75 -3.05 6.12
C ARG A 270 17.18 -1.93 5.25
N TYR A 271 16.08 -1.30 5.65
CA TYR A 271 15.54 -0.12 4.93
C TYR A 271 16.35 1.13 5.25
N VAL A 272 16.75 1.31 6.50
CA VAL A 272 17.61 2.42 6.95
C VAL A 272 18.97 2.38 6.25
N GLU A 273 19.52 1.19 6.05
CA GLU A 273 20.80 0.96 5.33
C GLU A 273 20.66 1.01 3.80
N SER A 274 19.44 1.09 3.26
CA SER A 274 19.26 1.09 1.81
C SER A 274 19.58 2.45 1.19
N ASP A 275 20.25 2.41 0.04
CA ASP A 275 20.57 3.58 -0.76
C ASP A 275 19.35 3.98 -1.61
N ILE A 276 18.49 4.82 -1.05
CA ILE A 276 17.24 5.28 -1.66
C ILE A 276 16.97 6.74 -1.29
N ASP A 277 16.15 7.39 -2.12
CA ASP A 277 15.63 8.73 -1.84
C ASP A 277 14.54 8.66 -0.76
N PHE A 278 14.92 8.89 0.50
CA PHE A 278 14.00 8.89 1.64
C PHE A 278 12.98 10.02 1.54
N GLY A 279 13.39 11.19 1.03
CA GLY A 279 12.50 12.32 0.77
C GLY A 279 11.35 11.92 -0.13
N LEU A 280 11.66 11.42 -1.33
CA LEU A 280 10.67 10.92 -2.27
C LEU A 280 9.81 9.81 -1.67
N PHE A 281 10.38 8.95 -0.81
CA PHE A 281 9.64 7.85 -0.19
C PHE A 281 8.56 8.35 0.75
N HIS A 282 8.90 9.28 1.66
CA HIS A 282 7.92 9.86 2.58
C HIS A 282 6.83 10.63 1.83
N HIS A 283 7.18 11.37 0.78
CA HIS A 283 6.19 12.03 -0.08
C HIS A 283 5.27 11.01 -0.77
N SER A 284 5.83 9.94 -1.33
CA SER A 284 5.04 8.89 -2.00
C SER A 284 4.12 8.18 -1.01
N LEU A 285 4.58 7.94 0.21
CA LEU A 285 3.78 7.35 1.28
C LEU A 285 2.63 8.29 1.68
N LEU A 286 2.92 9.58 1.82
CA LEU A 286 1.93 10.60 2.15
C LEU A 286 0.86 10.75 1.05
N ASP A 287 1.26 10.72 -0.23
CA ASP A 287 0.33 10.75 -1.36
C ASP A 287 -0.67 9.60 -1.27
N ILE A 288 -0.19 8.38 -1.01
CA ILE A 288 -1.02 7.19 -0.89
C ILE A 288 -1.99 7.30 0.30
N VAL A 289 -1.48 7.73 1.46
CA VAL A 289 -2.30 7.90 2.67
C VAL A 289 -3.37 8.96 2.45
N SER A 290 -2.98 10.14 1.96
CA SER A 290 -3.88 11.24 1.66
C SER A 290 -4.95 10.83 0.64
N TYR A 291 -4.56 10.04 -0.36
CA TYR A 291 -5.47 9.52 -1.36
C TYR A 291 -6.55 8.62 -0.76
N LEU A 292 -6.13 7.58 -0.04
CA LEU A 292 -7.03 6.59 0.52
C LEU A 292 -7.95 7.20 1.57
N ASN A 293 -7.41 8.07 2.43
CA ASN A 293 -8.21 8.80 3.42
C ASN A 293 -9.23 9.71 2.74
N GLY A 294 -8.84 10.41 1.68
CA GLY A 294 -9.79 11.18 0.86
C GLY A 294 -10.93 10.33 0.30
N VAL A 295 -10.66 9.09 -0.14
CA VAL A 295 -11.72 8.17 -0.56
C VAL A 295 -12.64 7.82 0.61
N HIS A 296 -12.09 7.41 1.75
CA HIS A 296 -12.86 6.99 2.92
C HIS A 296 -13.69 8.13 3.50
N GLU A 297 -13.10 9.31 3.64
CA GLU A 297 -13.76 10.53 4.11
C GLU A 297 -14.90 10.94 3.19
N THR A 298 -14.78 10.76 1.87
CA THR A 298 -15.89 11.04 0.95
C THR A 298 -17.08 10.11 1.21
N TYR A 299 -16.85 8.82 1.48
CA TYR A 299 -17.94 7.93 1.91
C TYR A 299 -18.55 8.35 3.26
N VAL A 300 -17.71 8.76 4.20
CA VAL A 300 -18.15 9.19 5.53
C VAL A 300 -18.95 10.48 5.47
N ALA A 301 -18.51 11.47 4.69
CA ALA A 301 -19.24 12.71 4.45
C ALA A 301 -20.61 12.44 3.81
N LYS A 302 -20.69 11.49 2.86
CA LYS A 302 -21.97 11.06 2.29
C LYS A 302 -22.91 10.47 3.35
N ALA A 303 -22.37 9.63 4.22
CA ALA A 303 -23.15 8.93 5.24
C ALA A 303 -23.62 9.84 6.39
N LEU A 304 -22.79 10.81 6.81
CA LEU A 304 -23.14 11.76 7.86
C LEU A 304 -24.04 12.89 7.35
N GLY A 305 -23.90 13.25 6.07
CA GLY A 305 -24.36 14.49 5.48
C GLY A 305 -23.22 15.50 5.40
N VAL A 306 -23.09 16.18 4.25
CA VAL A 306 -21.96 17.09 3.97
C VAL A 306 -21.90 18.25 4.96
N GLU A 307 -23.04 18.84 5.33
CA GLU A 307 -23.09 19.93 6.31
C GLU A 307 -22.55 19.49 7.67
N ARG A 308 -22.98 18.33 8.15
CA ARG A 308 -22.48 17.77 9.41
C ARG A 308 -20.98 17.51 9.35
N TYR A 309 -20.50 17.03 8.20
CA TYR A 309 -19.08 16.83 7.99
C TYR A 309 -18.29 18.17 8.00
N ARG A 310 -18.84 19.24 7.41
CA ARG A 310 -18.27 20.59 7.49
C ARG A 310 -18.18 21.09 8.93
N GLU A 311 -19.25 20.93 9.71
CA GLU A 311 -19.26 21.28 11.13
C GLU A 311 -18.14 20.54 11.89
N LEU A 312 -17.94 19.26 11.61
CA LEU A 312 -16.88 18.46 12.23
C LEU A 312 -15.50 19.02 11.87
N VAL A 313 -15.26 19.36 10.60
CA VAL A 313 -13.99 19.95 10.14
C VAL A 313 -13.75 21.33 10.75
N ALA A 314 -14.79 22.17 10.85
CA ALA A 314 -14.69 23.51 11.45
C ALA A 314 -14.35 23.46 12.96
N ASN A 315 -14.82 22.42 13.66
CA ASN A 315 -14.60 22.24 15.09
C ASN A 315 -13.35 21.40 15.43
N LEU A 316 -12.44 21.22 14.47
CA LEU A 316 -11.20 20.48 14.71
C LEU A 316 -10.30 21.15 15.75
N PRO A 317 -9.44 20.39 16.45
CA PRO A 317 -8.38 20.95 17.28
C PRO A 317 -7.44 21.87 16.49
N LYS A 318 -6.87 22.89 17.13
CA LYS A 318 -6.01 23.92 16.50
C LYS A 318 -4.91 23.38 15.58
N HIS A 319 -4.31 22.24 15.90
CA HIS A 319 -3.23 21.66 15.09
C HIS A 319 -3.72 21.04 13.76
N LEU A 320 -5.03 20.81 13.60
CA LEU A 320 -5.66 20.31 12.39
C LEU A 320 -6.49 21.38 11.65
N GLN A 321 -6.80 22.50 12.31
CA GLN A 321 -7.49 23.64 11.69
C GLN A 321 -6.59 24.29 10.62
N HIS A 322 -7.21 24.82 9.56
CA HIS A 322 -6.51 25.50 8.47
C HIS A 322 -5.42 24.63 7.80
N GLY A 323 -5.59 23.31 7.87
CA GLY A 323 -4.64 22.33 7.39
C GLY A 323 -5.18 21.46 6.26
N PHE A 324 -4.53 20.31 6.07
CA PHE A 324 -4.83 19.38 4.97
C PHE A 324 -6.27 18.82 5.01
N VAL A 325 -6.93 18.79 6.17
CA VAL A 325 -8.30 18.29 6.30
C VAL A 325 -9.30 19.25 5.64
N GLU A 326 -9.15 20.55 5.88
CA GLU A 326 -9.96 21.60 5.25
C GLU A 326 -9.70 21.67 3.74
N GLU A 327 -8.42 21.55 3.34
CA GLU A 327 -8.07 21.52 1.92
C GLU A 327 -8.65 20.29 1.21
N ARG A 328 -8.59 19.11 1.84
CA ARG A 328 -9.19 17.88 1.31
C ARG A 328 -10.71 17.98 1.22
N LEU A 329 -11.36 18.60 2.21
CA LEU A 329 -12.79 18.87 2.17
C LEU A 329 -13.13 19.64 0.89
N ARG A 330 -12.48 20.78 0.68
CA ARG A 330 -12.71 21.70 -0.44
C ARG A 330 -12.40 21.09 -1.81
N THR A 331 -11.25 20.44 -1.94
CA THR A 331 -10.72 20.01 -3.25
C THR A 331 -11.19 18.63 -3.68
N ARG A 332 -11.54 17.77 -2.72
CA ARG A 332 -11.83 16.36 -3.00
C ARG A 332 -13.19 15.91 -2.52
N ILE A 333 -13.64 16.31 -1.33
CA ILE A 333 -14.88 15.77 -0.76
C ILE A 333 -16.10 16.51 -1.32
N GLU A 334 -16.16 17.83 -1.17
CA GLU A 334 -17.31 18.65 -1.61
C GLU A 334 -17.66 18.52 -3.09
N PRO A 335 -16.69 18.47 -4.04
CA PRO A 335 -17.00 18.35 -5.46
C PRO A 335 -17.81 17.09 -5.82
N ASN A 336 -17.78 16.05 -4.97
CA ASN A 336 -18.57 14.83 -5.18
C ASN A 336 -20.07 14.98 -4.84
N PHE A 337 -20.47 16.11 -4.24
CA PHE A 337 -21.83 16.35 -3.76
C PHE A 337 -22.52 17.56 -4.39
N THR A 338 -21.77 18.45 -5.03
CA THR A 338 -22.32 19.49 -5.89
C THR A 338 -23.00 18.87 -7.11
N GLU A 339 -24.30 19.11 -7.24
CA GLU A 339 -25.13 18.64 -8.35
C GLU A 339 -24.50 19.01 -9.70
N THR A 340 -24.00 18.02 -10.44
CA THR A 340 -24.04 18.08 -11.90
C THR A 340 -25.33 17.40 -12.30
N ASP A 341 -26.39 18.20 -12.40
CA ASP A 341 -27.61 17.83 -13.12
C ASP A 341 -27.29 17.93 -14.62
N PRO A 342 -27.11 16.82 -15.38
CA PRO A 342 -27.16 16.89 -16.81
C PRO A 342 -28.64 16.85 -17.19
N GLN A 343 -29.32 18.00 -17.08
CA GLN A 343 -30.61 18.17 -17.71
C GLN A 343 -30.47 17.87 -19.21
N MET A 344 -31.23 16.87 -19.65
CA MET A 344 -31.93 16.78 -20.91
C MET A 344 -31.26 17.44 -22.13
N GLY A 345 -30.61 16.60 -22.92
CA GLY A 345 -30.37 16.80 -24.35
C GLY A 345 -30.84 15.61 -25.17
N ILE A 346 -32.00 15.01 -24.84
CA ILE A 346 -32.73 14.21 -25.83
C ILE A 346 -33.50 15.23 -26.67
N ALA A 347 -32.87 15.67 -27.76
CA ALA A 347 -33.61 16.27 -28.86
C ALA A 347 -34.24 15.13 -29.68
N ALA A 348 -35.53 15.31 -29.95
CA ALA A 348 -36.46 14.42 -30.64
C ALA A 348 -36.05 14.07 -32.08
#